data_AF-A0A1D6KTB8-F1
#
_entry.id   AF-A0A1D6KTB8-F1
#
_cell.length_a   1.000
_cell.length_b   1.000
_cell.length_c   1.000
_cell.angle_alpha   90.00
_cell.angle_beta   90.00
_cell.angle_gamma   90.00
#
_symmetry.space_group_name_H-M   'P 1'
#
loop_
_entity.id
_entity.type
_entity.pdbx_description
1 polymer ?
#
loop_
_entity_poly.entity_id
_entity_poly.type
_entity_poly.pdbx_seq_one_letter_code
_entity_poly.pdbx_strand_id
1 'polypeptide(L)'
;MLSLSSSLRNESQAEKYKDLRALLRLLTNICSKDLVGFLSDCGGEGSPDIAEVIYIGLDIVTPLISLDLLKYPKLSRDYFVLISHLLELYPEKVAHLNSDAFTRIIGSLDFGLRNQDSDVVERCLAAVNALASYNFKERLGGRGRLNSQLMESEGSNGKLQESISSHFLRLLLQILLFEDFRSELAGYAADALLPLLFCEQELYQRLVHELLDKQQNPTVKSRLATAFHNLTSSNNLSSSLDRPNRQRFRKNLLSFMADVSGFMQIK
;
A
#
# COMPACT_ATOMS: atom_id res chain seq x y z
N MET A 1 -40.21 19.13 -10.17
CA MET A 1 -39.89 18.65 -8.80
C MET A 1 -38.69 17.71 -8.78
N LEU A 2 -38.66 16.61 -9.55
CA LEU A 2 -37.53 15.67 -9.56
C LEU A 2 -36.19 16.27 -10.07
N SER A 3 -36.22 17.08 -11.14
CA SER A 3 -34.99 17.68 -11.71
C SER A 3 -34.33 18.74 -10.81
N LEU A 4 -35.12 19.51 -10.05
CA LEU A 4 -34.60 20.50 -9.10
C LEU A 4 -33.93 19.79 -7.90
N SER A 5 -34.50 18.65 -7.47
CA SER A 5 -33.94 17.83 -6.41
C SER A 5 -32.63 17.15 -6.81
N SER A 6 -32.46 16.77 -8.08
CA SER A 6 -31.20 16.24 -8.59
C SER A 6 -30.15 17.34 -8.76
N SER A 7 -30.53 18.55 -9.18
CA SER A 7 -29.60 19.68 -9.29
C SER A 7 -29.08 20.12 -7.93
N LEU A 8 -29.96 20.26 -6.92
CA LEU A 8 -29.56 20.58 -5.55
C LEU A 8 -28.69 19.49 -4.91
N ARG A 9 -28.96 18.21 -5.21
CA ARG A 9 -28.10 17.10 -4.77
C ARG A 9 -26.72 17.16 -5.43
N ASN A 10 -26.66 17.47 -6.72
CA ASN A 10 -25.39 17.60 -7.45
C ASN A 10 -24.57 18.80 -6.97
N GLU A 11 -25.21 19.94 -6.68
CA GLU A 11 -24.56 21.12 -6.11
C GLU A 11 -24.01 20.82 -4.71
N SER A 12 -24.81 20.21 -3.83
CA SER A 12 -24.36 19.79 -2.50
C SER A 12 -23.20 18.79 -2.56
N GLN A 13 -23.20 17.86 -3.52
CA GLN A 13 -22.08 16.94 -3.74
C GLN A 13 -20.83 17.66 -4.25
N ALA A 14 -20.99 18.67 -5.10
CA ALA A 14 -19.87 19.47 -5.62
C ALA A 14 -19.22 20.36 -4.54
N GLU A 15 -20.01 20.92 -3.61
CA GLU A 15 -19.49 21.66 -2.46
C GLU A 15 -18.74 20.76 -1.49
N LYS A 16 -19.35 19.64 -1.08
CA LYS A 16 -18.70 18.62 -0.24
C LYS A 16 -17.38 18.14 -0.85
N TYR A 17 -17.35 17.95 -2.15
CA TYR A 17 -16.13 17.57 -2.88
C TYR A 17 -15.03 18.64 -2.78
N LYS A 18 -15.38 19.93 -2.93
CA LYS A 18 -14.40 21.02 -2.82
C LYS A 18 -13.86 21.14 -1.40
N ASP A 19 -14.75 21.08 -0.41
CA ASP A 19 -14.40 21.19 1.00
C ASP A 19 -13.49 20.04 1.44
N LEU A 20 -13.82 18.82 1.02
CA LEU A 20 -13.03 17.63 1.33
C LEU A 20 -11.64 17.71 0.71
N ARG A 21 -11.51 18.23 -0.52
CA ARG A 21 -10.20 18.46 -1.13
C ARG A 21 -9.40 19.54 -0.41
N ALA A 22 -10.04 20.62 0.03
CA ALA A 22 -9.39 21.67 0.81
C ALA A 22 -8.87 21.09 2.13
N LEU A 23 -9.68 20.28 2.81
CA LEU A 23 -9.32 19.61 4.06
C LEU A 23 -8.14 18.64 3.88
N LEU A 24 -8.16 17.79 2.84
CA LEU A 24 -7.05 16.88 2.54
C LEU A 24 -5.74 17.62 2.32
N ARG A 25 -5.78 18.72 1.55
CA ARG A 25 -4.59 19.55 1.28
C ARG A 25 -4.08 20.25 2.53
N LEU A 26 -5.00 20.74 3.37
CA LEU A 26 -4.66 21.34 4.65
C LEU A 26 -3.92 20.33 5.52
N LEU A 27 -4.46 19.11 5.67
CA LEU A 27 -3.82 18.05 6.44
C LEU A 27 -2.45 17.68 5.85
N THR A 28 -2.34 17.51 4.54
CA THR A 28 -1.05 17.20 3.88
C THR A 28 0.00 18.27 4.17
N ASN A 29 -0.39 19.55 4.12
CA ASN A 29 0.52 20.66 4.41
C ASN A 29 0.94 20.71 5.88
N ILE A 30 0.03 20.41 6.82
CA ILE A 30 0.34 20.30 8.25
C ILE A 30 1.34 19.16 8.49
N CYS A 31 1.21 18.06 7.75
CA CYS A 31 2.13 16.93 7.83
C CYS A 31 3.51 17.22 7.19
N SER A 32 3.70 18.34 6.51
CA SER A 32 4.96 18.64 5.82
C SER A 32 6.10 18.79 6.83
N LYS A 33 7.26 18.21 6.51
CA LYS A 33 8.45 18.14 7.38
C LYS A 33 8.90 19.52 7.88
N ASP A 34 8.72 20.57 7.08
CA ASP A 34 9.12 21.93 7.44
C ASP A 34 8.29 22.45 8.61
N LEU A 35 6.96 22.29 8.56
CA LEU A 35 6.04 22.77 9.59
C LEU A 35 6.19 21.97 10.89
N VAL A 36 6.46 20.66 10.76
CA VAL A 36 6.78 19.76 11.88
C VAL A 36 8.07 20.17 12.58
N GLY A 37 9.13 20.42 11.80
CA GLY A 37 10.43 20.87 12.33
C GLY A 37 10.32 22.20 13.07
N PHE A 38 9.59 23.17 12.52
CA PHE A 38 9.37 24.47 13.17
C PHE A 38 8.62 24.37 14.50
N LEU A 39 7.59 23.52 14.59
CA LEU A 39 6.77 23.39 15.79
C LEU A 39 7.42 22.54 16.89
N SER A 40 8.25 21.55 16.52
CA SER A 40 9.05 20.80 17.49
C SER A 40 10.18 21.63 18.11
N ASP A 41 10.72 22.61 17.38
CA ASP A 41 11.81 23.49 17.86
C ASP A 41 11.30 24.62 18.79
N CYS A 42 9.98 24.89 18.78
CA CYS A 42 9.31 25.81 19.69
C CYS A 42 9.01 25.21 21.09
N GLY A 43 9.73 24.17 21.51
CA GLY A 43 9.47 23.37 22.71
C GLY A 43 9.45 24.17 24.03
N GLY A 44 8.28 24.73 24.36
CA GLY A 44 7.82 24.98 25.72
C GLY A 44 6.81 23.90 26.13
N GLU A 45 6.71 23.60 27.42
CA GLU A 45 5.69 22.69 27.97
C GLU A 45 4.30 23.10 27.47
N GLY A 46 3.67 22.26 26.63
CA GLY A 46 2.35 22.49 26.06
C GLY A 46 2.27 22.69 24.55
N SER A 47 3.36 22.49 23.79
CA SER A 47 3.23 22.39 22.33
C SER A 47 2.37 21.17 21.95
N PRO A 48 1.33 21.33 21.12
CA PRO A 48 0.50 20.21 20.72
C PRO A 48 1.34 19.18 19.96
N ASP A 49 1.22 17.90 20.32
CA ASP A 49 1.83 16.81 19.54
C ASP A 49 1.22 16.86 18.14
N ILE A 50 2.01 17.29 17.15
CA ILE A 50 1.56 17.39 15.76
C ILE A 50 1.03 16.04 15.28
N ALA A 51 1.60 14.96 15.81
CA ALA A 51 1.16 13.63 15.50
C ALA A 51 -0.26 13.33 16.06
N GLU A 52 -0.68 13.99 17.13
CA GLU A 52 -2.07 13.94 17.65
C GLU A 52 -3.03 14.75 16.78
N VAL A 53 -2.64 15.95 16.33
CA VAL A 53 -3.44 16.75 15.39
C VAL A 53 -3.66 15.98 14.08
N ILE A 54 -2.62 15.32 13.59
CA ILE A 54 -2.66 14.47 12.40
C ILE A 54 -3.59 13.27 12.62
N TYR A 55 -3.46 12.59 13.76
CA TYR A 55 -4.30 11.46 14.12
C TYR A 55 -5.78 11.84 14.14
N ILE A 56 -6.13 12.93 14.82
CA ILE A 56 -7.51 13.44 14.89
C ILE A 56 -8.01 13.83 13.49
N GLY A 57 -7.19 14.53 12.71
CA GLY A 57 -7.53 14.91 11.34
C GLY A 57 -7.84 13.69 10.46
N LEU A 58 -7.04 12.63 10.58
CA LEU A 58 -7.24 11.39 9.84
C LEU A 58 -8.50 10.65 10.29
N ASP A 59 -8.75 10.58 11.60
CA ASP A 59 -9.96 9.92 12.14
C ASP A 59 -11.25 10.63 11.68
N ILE A 60 -11.20 11.96 11.51
CA ILE A 60 -12.30 12.75 10.95
C ILE A 60 -12.45 12.54 9.44
N VAL A 61 -11.35 12.54 8.67
CA VAL A 61 -11.42 12.51 7.20
C VAL A 61 -11.67 11.12 6.64
N THR A 62 -11.08 10.08 7.22
CA THR A 62 -11.19 8.70 6.74
C THR A 62 -12.64 8.22 6.57
N PRO A 63 -13.60 8.47 7.49
CA PRO A 63 -15.00 8.07 7.29
C PRO A 63 -15.74 8.92 6.25
N LEU A 64 -15.25 10.12 5.92
CA LEU A 64 -15.85 11.01 4.93
C LEU A 64 -15.47 10.62 3.49
N ILE A 65 -14.40 9.86 3.31
CA ILE A 65 -13.90 9.39 2.01
C ILE A 65 -14.42 7.97 1.77
N SER A 66 -15.37 7.83 0.83
CA SER A 66 -15.81 6.53 0.34
C SER A 66 -15.06 6.12 -0.92
N LEU A 67 -15.05 4.82 -1.24
CA LEU A 67 -14.47 4.31 -2.49
C LEU A 67 -15.12 4.92 -3.74
N ASP A 68 -16.41 5.25 -3.66
CA ASP A 68 -17.11 5.97 -4.74
C ASP A 68 -16.58 7.38 -4.95
N LEU A 69 -16.19 8.07 -3.88
CA LEU A 69 -15.56 9.39 -3.97
C LEU A 69 -14.13 9.30 -4.55
N LEU A 70 -13.43 8.18 -4.33
CA LEU A 70 -12.11 7.96 -4.94
C LEU A 70 -12.17 7.71 -6.45
N LYS A 71 -13.36 7.56 -7.06
CA LYS A 71 -13.53 7.58 -8.52
C LYS A 71 -13.27 8.97 -9.12
N TYR A 72 -13.31 10.04 -8.32
CA TYR A 72 -13.00 11.39 -8.79
C TYR A 72 -11.48 11.65 -8.76
N PRO A 73 -10.80 11.80 -9.92
CA PRO A 73 -9.34 11.73 -9.99
C PRO A 73 -8.61 12.75 -9.10
N LYS A 74 -9.07 14.01 -9.06
CA LYS A 74 -8.39 15.04 -8.28
C LYS A 74 -8.52 14.81 -6.76
N LEU A 75 -9.65 14.26 -6.32
CA LEU A 75 -9.83 13.92 -4.90
C LEU A 75 -9.03 12.68 -4.55
N SER A 76 -9.08 11.65 -5.39
CA SER A 76 -8.24 10.45 -5.27
C SER A 76 -6.77 10.82 -5.10
N ARG A 77 -6.24 11.66 -5.98
CA ARG A 77 -4.86 12.10 -5.90
C ARG A 77 -4.54 12.87 -4.61
N ASP A 78 -5.38 13.86 -4.25
CA ASP A 78 -5.18 14.63 -3.02
C ASP A 78 -5.24 13.71 -1.77
N TYR A 79 -6.08 12.67 -1.79
CA TYR A 79 -6.20 11.66 -0.72
C TYR A 79 -4.99 10.72 -0.64
N PHE A 80 -4.58 10.11 -1.75
CA PHE A 80 -3.43 9.18 -1.74
C PHE A 80 -2.10 9.90 -1.49
N VAL A 81 -1.98 11.19 -1.82
CA VAL A 81 -0.87 12.03 -1.37
C VAL A 81 -0.83 12.08 0.17
N LEU A 82 -1.97 12.37 0.81
CA LEU A 82 -2.05 12.39 2.27
C LEU A 82 -1.70 11.03 2.88
N ILE A 83 -2.34 9.95 2.41
CA ILE A 83 -2.15 8.59 2.95
C ILE A 83 -0.70 8.11 2.81
N SER A 84 -0.08 8.28 1.63
CA SER A 84 1.33 7.92 1.41
C SER A 84 2.25 8.66 2.37
N HIS A 85 2.06 9.97 2.49
CA HIS A 85 2.89 10.82 3.33
C HIS A 85 2.75 10.48 4.82
N LEU A 86 1.53 10.19 5.28
CA LEU A 86 1.27 9.77 6.65
C LEU A 86 1.92 8.44 7.00
N LEU A 87 1.83 7.46 6.11
CA LEU A 87 2.43 6.15 6.31
C LEU A 87 3.95 6.19 6.28
N GLU A 88 4.54 7.09 5.49
CA GLU A 88 5.99 7.29 5.43
C GLU A 88 6.55 8.00 6.67
N LEU A 89 5.84 9.00 7.22
CA LEU A 89 6.33 9.81 8.33
C LEU A 89 5.90 9.29 9.70
N TYR A 90 4.67 8.81 9.82
CA TYR A 90 4.05 8.45 11.09
C TYR A 90 3.39 7.05 11.05
N PRO A 91 4.10 5.99 10.60
CA PRO A 91 3.53 4.65 10.54
C PRO A 91 3.05 4.16 11.92
N GLU A 92 3.74 4.57 12.99
CA GLU A 92 3.34 4.29 14.37
C GLU A 92 1.97 4.87 14.72
N LYS A 93 1.60 6.05 14.21
CA LYS A 93 0.30 6.66 14.56
C LYS A 93 -0.83 6.04 13.75
N VAL A 94 -0.57 5.69 12.50
CA VAL A 94 -1.51 4.93 11.67
C VAL A 94 -1.80 3.56 12.27
N ALA A 95 -0.78 2.92 12.87
CA ALA A 95 -0.92 1.70 13.63
C ALA A 95 -1.83 1.79 14.87
N HIS A 96 -2.01 2.99 15.43
CA HIS A 96 -2.87 3.22 16.60
C HIS A 96 -4.28 3.71 16.23
N LEU A 97 -4.62 3.82 14.95
CA LEU A 97 -5.99 4.13 14.52
C LEU A 97 -6.97 3.06 14.99
N ASN A 98 -8.23 3.45 15.14
CA ASN A 98 -9.30 2.49 15.34
C ASN A 98 -9.38 1.51 14.16
N SER A 99 -9.91 0.31 14.44
CA SER A 99 -9.96 -0.78 13.45
C SER A 99 -10.69 -0.36 12.17
N ASP A 100 -11.75 0.43 12.28
CA ASP A 100 -12.55 0.84 11.12
C ASP A 100 -11.81 1.80 10.20
N ALA A 101 -11.11 2.80 10.75
CA ALA A 101 -10.31 3.74 9.98
C ALA A 101 -9.12 3.02 9.33
N PHE A 102 -8.48 2.12 10.06
CA PHE A 102 -7.40 1.30 9.52
C PHE A 102 -7.89 0.43 8.35
N THR A 103 -8.99 -0.31 8.51
CA THR A 103 -9.59 -1.12 7.43
C THR A 103 -9.99 -0.26 6.23
N ARG A 104 -10.52 0.96 6.45
CA ARG A 104 -10.82 1.89 5.35
C ARG A 104 -9.56 2.31 4.59
N ILE A 105 -8.46 2.59 5.28
CA ILE A 105 -7.16 2.90 4.64
C ILE A 105 -6.68 1.71 3.81
N ILE A 106 -6.72 0.50 4.35
CA ILE A 106 -6.31 -0.70 3.60
C ILE A 106 -7.18 -0.91 2.36
N GLY A 107 -8.51 -0.85 2.50
CA GLY A 107 -9.43 -0.96 1.36
C GLY A 107 -9.26 0.17 0.34
N SER A 108 -8.82 1.35 0.77
CA SER A 108 -8.45 2.43 -0.14
C SER A 108 -7.18 2.10 -0.92
N LEU A 109 -6.17 1.52 -0.27
CA LEU A 109 -4.93 1.08 -0.95
C LEU A 109 -5.21 -0.04 -1.95
N ASP A 110 -6.11 -0.98 -1.63
CA ASP A 110 -6.57 -2.01 -2.58
C ASP A 110 -7.15 -1.41 -3.86
N PHE A 111 -7.99 -0.39 -3.69
CA PHE A 111 -8.57 0.36 -4.79
C PHE A 111 -7.51 1.16 -5.56
N GLY A 112 -6.61 1.83 -4.84
CA GLY A 112 -5.59 2.68 -5.42
C GLY A 112 -4.51 1.93 -6.21
N LEU A 113 -4.13 0.72 -5.79
CA LEU A 113 -3.14 -0.12 -6.49
C LEU A 113 -3.61 -0.60 -7.87
N ARG A 114 -4.93 -0.69 -8.09
CA ARG A 114 -5.54 -1.07 -9.38
C ARG A 114 -6.03 0.14 -10.19
N ASN A 115 -5.63 1.35 -9.79
CA ASN A 115 -6.06 2.57 -10.45
C ASN A 115 -5.33 2.77 -11.79
N GLN A 116 -6.01 3.39 -12.75
CA GLN A 116 -5.41 3.73 -14.04
C GLN A 116 -4.40 4.88 -13.94
N ASP A 117 -4.50 5.72 -12.91
CA ASP A 117 -3.59 6.84 -12.69
C ASP A 117 -2.23 6.35 -12.11
N SER A 118 -1.13 6.56 -12.85
CA SER A 118 0.22 6.14 -12.43
C SER A 118 0.63 6.82 -11.11
N ASP A 119 0.27 8.09 -10.91
CA ASP A 119 0.62 8.85 -9.71
C ASP A 119 -0.05 8.24 -8.48
N VAL A 120 -1.31 7.79 -8.63
CA VAL A 120 -2.06 7.14 -7.54
C VAL A 120 -1.44 5.80 -7.19
N VAL A 121 -1.11 4.98 -8.19
CA VAL A 121 -0.49 3.67 -7.95
C VAL A 121 0.89 3.83 -7.32
N GLU A 122 1.70 4.79 -7.78
CA GLU A 122 3.00 5.11 -7.17
C GLU A 122 2.85 5.44 -5.67
N ARG A 123 1.91 6.34 -5.33
CA ARG A 123 1.62 6.72 -3.94
C ARG A 123 1.19 5.52 -3.11
N CYS A 124 0.35 4.64 -3.66
CA CYS A 124 -0.10 3.44 -2.97
C CYS A 124 1.05 2.46 -2.73
N LEU A 125 1.92 2.24 -3.72
CA LEU A 125 3.10 1.40 -3.58
C LEU A 125 4.08 1.95 -2.54
N ALA A 126 4.27 3.28 -2.51
CA ALA A 126 5.07 3.95 -1.49
C ALA A 126 4.48 3.77 -0.08
N ALA A 127 3.16 3.95 0.07
CA ALA A 127 2.44 3.68 1.32
C ALA A 127 2.60 2.22 1.79
N VAL A 128 2.41 1.25 0.89
CA VAL A 128 2.56 -0.18 1.19
C VAL A 128 4.00 -0.51 1.58
N ASN A 129 5.00 0.05 0.88
CA ASN A 129 6.40 -0.09 1.26
C ASN A 129 6.67 0.46 2.68
N ALA A 130 6.13 1.63 3.01
CA ALA A 130 6.30 2.23 4.33
C ALA A 130 5.68 1.34 5.43
N LEU A 131 4.44 0.87 5.22
CA LEU A 131 3.78 -0.08 6.11
C LEU A 131 4.58 -1.36 6.29
N ALA A 132 4.94 -2.03 5.19
CA ALA A 132 5.66 -3.30 5.23
C ALA A 132 7.04 -3.15 5.88
N SER A 133 7.76 -2.06 5.57
CA SER A 133 9.06 -1.76 6.17
C SER A 133 8.96 -1.50 7.66
N TYR A 134 7.91 -0.80 8.10
CA TYR A 134 7.64 -0.58 9.52
C TYR A 134 7.36 -1.92 10.24
N ASN A 135 6.49 -2.77 9.67
CA ASN A 135 6.22 -4.11 10.19
C ASN A 135 7.49 -4.96 10.33
N PHE A 136 8.34 -4.96 9.31
CA PHE A 136 9.60 -5.70 9.34
C PHE A 136 10.52 -5.23 10.47
N LYS A 137 10.65 -3.90 10.66
CA LYS A 137 11.46 -3.32 11.74
C LYS A 137 10.89 -3.63 13.13
N GLU A 138 9.57 -3.55 13.30
CA GLU A 138 8.91 -3.87 14.57
C GLU A 138 9.09 -5.34 14.95
N ARG A 139 9.01 -6.26 13.97
CA ARG A 139 9.31 -7.68 14.18
C ARG A 139 10.76 -7.92 14.58
N LEU A 140 11.72 -7.23 13.95
CA LEU A 140 13.14 -7.30 14.33
C LEU A 140 13.41 -6.72 15.72
N GLY A 141 12.69 -5.66 16.11
CA GLY A 141 12.81 -5.00 17.40
C GLY A 141 12.08 -5.70 18.55
N GLY A 142 11.43 -6.85 18.30
CA GLY A 142 10.67 -7.60 19.30
C GLY A 142 9.37 -6.91 19.76
N ARG A 143 8.96 -5.81 19.12
CA ARG A 143 7.73 -5.06 19.40
C ARG A 143 6.65 -5.50 18.42
N GLY A 144 6.11 -6.71 18.61
CA GLY A 144 5.10 -7.30 17.71
C GLY A 144 3.70 -6.64 17.79
N ARG A 145 3.59 -5.31 17.71
CA ARG A 145 2.32 -4.60 17.98
C ARG A 145 1.38 -4.48 16.78
N LEU A 146 1.89 -4.41 15.55
CA LEU A 146 1.01 -4.31 14.36
C LEU A 146 0.38 -5.64 13.95
N ASN A 147 0.93 -6.77 14.40
CA ASN A 147 0.32 -8.09 14.20
C ASN A 147 -0.99 -8.27 15.00
N SER A 148 -1.45 -7.27 15.78
CA SER A 148 -2.76 -7.29 16.46
C SER A 148 -3.90 -6.71 15.62
N GLN A 149 -3.60 -5.92 14.58
CA GLN A 149 -4.59 -5.42 13.62
C GLN A 149 -4.68 -6.42 12.48
N LEU A 150 -5.50 -7.44 12.71
CA LEU A 150 -5.63 -8.54 11.79
C LEU A 150 -6.85 -8.29 10.90
N MET A 151 -6.70 -8.52 9.61
CA MET A 151 -7.82 -8.44 8.69
C MET A 151 -8.66 -9.72 8.82
N GLU A 152 -9.98 -9.53 8.95
CA GLU A 152 -10.92 -10.62 8.74
C GLU A 152 -10.96 -10.93 7.24
N SER A 153 -10.38 -12.05 6.83
CA SER A 153 -10.41 -12.54 5.45
C SER A 153 -11.33 -13.76 5.38
N GLU A 154 -12.34 -13.70 4.51
CA GLU A 154 -13.23 -14.84 4.24
C GLU A 154 -12.52 -15.84 3.30
N GLY A 155 -11.69 -16.70 3.89
CA GLY A 155 -11.11 -17.85 3.21
C GLY A 155 -12.08 -19.03 3.14
N SER A 156 -11.87 -19.94 2.19
CA SER A 156 -12.72 -21.13 1.96
C SER A 156 -12.74 -22.16 3.12
N ASN A 157 -11.99 -21.92 4.21
CA ASN A 157 -11.89 -22.80 5.38
C ASN A 157 -12.24 -22.09 6.72
N GLY A 158 -12.99 -20.99 6.68
CA GLY A 158 -13.40 -20.22 7.86
C GLY A 158 -12.67 -18.87 7.98
N LYS A 159 -13.05 -18.06 8.98
CA LYS A 159 -12.46 -16.74 9.28
C LYS A 159 -10.97 -16.90 9.60
N LEU A 160 -10.12 -16.78 8.59
CA LEU A 160 -8.67 -16.77 8.75
C LEU A 160 -8.26 -15.32 8.97
N GLN A 161 -7.63 -15.13 10.11
CA GLN A 161 -7.12 -13.85 10.54
C GLN A 161 -5.81 -13.60 9.77
N GLU A 162 -5.87 -12.79 8.71
CA GLU A 162 -4.76 -12.56 7.79
C GLU A 162 -3.98 -11.29 8.19
N SER A 163 -2.65 -11.36 8.18
CA SER A 163 -1.81 -10.19 8.41
C SER A 163 -1.90 -9.23 7.22
N ILE A 164 -1.79 -7.93 7.48
CA ILE A 164 -1.79 -6.90 6.42
C ILE A 164 -0.68 -7.16 5.39
N SER A 165 0.49 -7.61 5.86
CA SER A 165 1.60 -8.00 4.98
C SER A 165 1.25 -9.19 4.08
N SER A 166 0.49 -10.16 4.58
CA SER A 166 0.05 -11.32 3.80
C SER A 166 -0.91 -10.90 2.68
N HIS A 167 -1.88 -10.04 3.02
CA HIS A 167 -2.84 -9.48 2.07
C HIS A 167 -2.13 -8.73 0.93
N PHE A 168 -1.25 -7.77 1.25
CA PHE A 168 -0.54 -7.00 0.22
C PHE A 168 0.46 -7.85 -0.57
N LEU A 169 1.07 -8.88 0.02
CA LEU A 169 1.92 -9.81 -0.71
C LEU A 169 1.13 -10.54 -1.80
N ARG A 170 -0.04 -11.10 -1.46
CA ARG A 170 -0.94 -11.75 -2.42
C ARG A 170 -1.37 -10.79 -3.51
N LEU A 171 -1.80 -9.59 -3.11
CA LEU A 171 -2.29 -8.57 -4.01
C LEU A 171 -1.23 -8.15 -5.04
N LEU A 172 -0.03 -7.79 -4.58
CA LEU A 172 1.03 -7.34 -5.47
C LEU A 172 1.50 -8.46 -6.40
N LEU A 173 1.63 -9.70 -5.92
CA LEU A 173 1.94 -10.82 -6.80
C LEU A 173 0.84 -11.05 -7.83
N GLN A 174 -0.43 -10.93 -7.46
CA GLN A 174 -1.54 -11.05 -8.39
C GLN A 174 -1.48 -9.97 -9.48
N ILE A 175 -1.30 -8.70 -9.09
CA ILE A 175 -1.17 -7.58 -10.03
C ILE A 175 0.02 -7.79 -10.97
N LEU A 176 1.19 -8.13 -10.42
CA LEU A 176 2.43 -8.28 -11.21
C LEU A 176 2.40 -9.46 -12.18
N LEU A 177 1.68 -10.54 -11.84
CA LEU A 177 1.66 -11.77 -12.64
C LEU A 177 0.51 -11.81 -13.66
N PHE A 178 -0.63 -11.22 -13.34
CA PHE A 178 -1.88 -11.44 -14.08
C PHE A 178 -2.51 -10.17 -14.62
N GLU A 179 -2.07 -8.99 -14.19
CA GLU A 179 -2.56 -7.71 -14.69
C GLU A 179 -1.51 -7.06 -15.62
N ASP A 180 -1.93 -6.10 -16.45
CA ASP A 180 -1.03 -5.34 -17.31
C ASP A 180 -0.32 -4.26 -16.49
N PHE A 181 0.67 -4.69 -15.71
CA PHE A 181 1.40 -3.82 -14.80
C PHE A 181 2.48 -3.02 -15.53
N ARG A 182 2.37 -1.69 -15.45
CA ARG A 182 3.29 -0.73 -16.09
C ARG A 182 4.73 -0.91 -15.59
N SER A 183 5.65 -1.13 -16.51
CA SER A 183 7.08 -1.33 -16.20
C SER A 183 7.74 -0.13 -15.53
N GLU A 184 7.25 1.10 -15.77
CA GLU A 184 7.72 2.32 -15.11
C GLU A 184 7.54 2.29 -13.58
N LEU A 185 6.51 1.57 -13.10
CA LEU A 185 6.19 1.44 -11.68
C LEU A 185 6.90 0.25 -11.01
N ALA A 186 7.63 -0.57 -11.77
CA ALA A 186 8.29 -1.77 -11.26
C ALA A 186 9.30 -1.47 -10.13
N GLY A 187 9.94 -0.29 -10.17
CA GLY A 187 10.84 0.14 -9.10
C GLY A 187 10.13 0.30 -7.75
N TYR A 188 8.95 0.93 -7.76
CA TYR A 188 8.13 1.13 -6.57
C TYR A 188 7.50 -0.19 -6.10
N ALA A 189 7.06 -1.04 -7.04
CA ALA A 189 6.54 -2.37 -6.73
C ALA A 189 7.60 -3.25 -6.06
N ALA A 190 8.84 -3.21 -6.55
CA ALA A 190 9.96 -3.91 -5.92
C ALA A 190 10.24 -3.40 -4.51
N ASP A 191 10.20 -2.09 -4.29
CA ASP A 191 10.40 -1.52 -2.95
C ASP A 191 9.31 -1.95 -1.97
N ALA A 192 8.06 -2.07 -2.43
CA ALA A 192 6.95 -2.56 -1.63
C ALA A 192 7.01 -4.06 -1.37
N LEU A 193 7.37 -4.85 -2.39
CA LEU A 193 7.37 -6.31 -2.33
C LEU A 193 8.50 -6.86 -1.47
N LEU A 194 9.69 -6.24 -1.47
CA LEU A 194 10.84 -6.72 -0.70
C LEU A 194 10.56 -6.90 0.81
N PRO A 195 10.09 -5.87 1.56
CA PRO A 195 9.77 -6.04 2.97
C PRO A 195 8.62 -7.04 3.20
N LEU A 196 7.64 -7.12 2.29
CA LEU A 196 6.55 -8.10 2.38
C LEU A 196 7.07 -9.53 2.29
N LEU A 197 8.01 -9.80 1.37
CA LEU A 197 8.67 -11.10 1.24
C LEU A 197 9.42 -11.49 2.50
N PHE A 198 10.09 -10.53 3.16
CA PHE A 198 10.79 -10.81 4.42
C PHE A 198 9.83 -11.07 5.57
N CYS A 199 8.69 -10.37 5.62
CA CYS A 199 7.66 -10.60 6.62
C CYS A 199 6.95 -11.95 6.44
N GLU A 200 6.68 -12.36 5.20
CA GLU A 200 5.75 -13.46 4.92
C GLU A 200 6.38 -14.54 4.02
N GLN A 201 7.56 -15.04 4.42
CA GLN A 201 8.33 -16.02 3.65
C GLN A 201 7.56 -17.32 3.40
N GLU A 202 6.89 -17.86 4.43
CA GLU A 202 6.11 -19.10 4.31
C GLU A 202 4.93 -18.94 3.35
N LEU A 203 4.26 -17.79 3.40
CA LEU A 203 3.16 -17.49 2.49
C LEU A 203 3.67 -17.35 1.05
N TYR A 204 4.77 -16.64 0.84
CA TYR A 204 5.40 -16.52 -0.48
C TYR A 204 5.68 -17.90 -1.07
N GLN A 205 6.33 -18.79 -0.30
CA GLN A 205 6.63 -20.14 -0.77
C GLN A 205 5.36 -20.90 -1.13
N ARG A 206 4.32 -20.87 -0.29
CA ARG A 206 3.03 -21.51 -0.61
C ARG A 206 2.40 -20.98 -1.89
N LEU A 207 2.36 -19.66 -2.07
CA LEU A 207 1.83 -19.02 -3.28
C LEU A 207 2.60 -19.46 -4.54
N VAL A 208 3.93 -19.50 -4.48
CA VAL A 208 4.76 -19.98 -5.59
C VAL A 208 4.46 -21.45 -5.91
N HIS A 209 4.37 -22.32 -4.91
CA HIS A 209 4.04 -23.73 -5.11
C HIS A 209 2.64 -23.91 -5.72
N GLU A 210 1.62 -23.23 -5.20
CA GLU A 210 0.27 -23.26 -5.75
C GLU A 210 0.23 -22.78 -7.22
N LEU A 211 1.00 -21.75 -7.56
CA LEU A 211 1.11 -21.26 -8.93
C LEU A 211 1.77 -22.27 -9.86
N LEU A 212 2.85 -22.92 -9.40
CA LEU A 212 3.59 -23.93 -10.15
C LEU A 212 2.76 -25.21 -10.37
N ASP A 213 1.96 -25.62 -9.39
CA ASP A 213 1.12 -26.81 -9.50
C ASP A 213 -0.10 -26.61 -10.40
N LYS A 214 -0.56 -25.37 -10.54
CA LYS A 214 -1.57 -25.01 -11.53
C LYS A 214 -1.05 -25.04 -12.98
N GLN A 215 0.27 -25.05 -13.20
CA GLN A 215 0.84 -25.08 -14.55
C GLN A 215 0.83 -26.49 -15.13
N GLN A 216 0.06 -26.70 -16.20
CA GLN A 216 0.01 -27.97 -16.92
C GLN A 216 1.21 -28.16 -17.87
N ASN A 217 1.77 -27.06 -18.39
CA ASN A 217 2.90 -27.12 -19.32
C ASN A 217 4.23 -27.22 -18.54
N PRO A 218 5.01 -28.32 -18.69
CA PRO A 218 6.24 -28.54 -17.92
C PRO A 218 7.33 -27.51 -18.24
N THR A 219 7.38 -27.00 -19.47
CA THR A 219 8.33 -25.95 -19.87
C THR A 219 8.00 -24.64 -19.18
N VAL A 220 6.72 -24.24 -19.15
CA VAL A 220 6.26 -23.04 -18.43
C VAL A 220 6.48 -23.19 -16.93
N LYS A 221 6.16 -24.36 -16.35
CA LYS A 221 6.40 -24.67 -14.93
C LYS A 221 7.88 -24.50 -14.57
N SER A 222 8.79 -25.06 -15.37
CA SER A 222 10.24 -24.93 -15.15
C SER A 222 10.71 -23.48 -15.26
N ARG A 223 10.31 -22.75 -16.30
CA ARG A 223 10.67 -21.33 -16.47
C ARG A 223 10.16 -20.46 -15.34
N LEU A 224 8.92 -20.67 -14.90
CA LEU A 224 8.31 -19.95 -13.79
C LEU A 224 9.04 -20.24 -12.47
N ALA A 225 9.41 -21.50 -12.22
CA ALA A 225 10.20 -21.87 -11.04
C ALA A 225 11.56 -21.18 -11.02
N THR A 226 12.25 -21.14 -12.17
CA THR A 226 13.53 -20.43 -12.30
C THR A 226 13.35 -18.92 -12.10
N ALA A 227 12.30 -18.31 -12.64
CA ALA A 227 12.04 -16.89 -12.47
C ALA A 227 11.81 -16.53 -10.99
N PHE A 228 10.96 -17.27 -10.27
CA PHE A 228 10.73 -17.06 -8.84
C PHE A 228 11.98 -17.31 -7.99
N HIS A 229 12.81 -18.29 -8.36
CA HIS A 229 14.09 -18.52 -7.70
C HIS A 229 15.03 -17.32 -7.88
N ASN A 230 15.18 -16.84 -9.11
CA ASN A 230 16.03 -15.70 -9.43
C ASN A 230 15.55 -14.41 -8.74
N LEU A 231 14.24 -14.23 -8.60
CA LEU A 231 13.65 -13.08 -7.90
C LEU A 231 14.23 -12.90 -6.49
N THR A 232 14.36 -14.00 -5.73
CA THR A 232 14.80 -13.98 -4.32
C THR A 232 16.25 -14.37 -4.08
N SER A 233 16.91 -15.04 -5.04
CA SER A 233 18.25 -15.62 -4.85
C SER A 233 19.34 -15.03 -5.74
N SER A 234 18.99 -14.25 -6.77
CA SER A 234 19.99 -13.59 -7.62
C SER A 234 20.58 -12.32 -6.99
N ASN A 235 21.73 -11.87 -7.52
CA ASN A 235 22.41 -10.63 -7.15
C ASN A 235 22.87 -10.51 -5.68
N ASN A 236 23.02 -11.64 -4.97
CA ASN A 236 23.44 -11.69 -3.56
C ASN A 236 22.53 -10.83 -2.66
N LEU A 237 21.21 -11.10 -2.72
CA LEU A 237 20.24 -10.47 -1.82
C LEU A 237 20.53 -10.84 -0.37
N SER A 238 20.59 -9.83 0.50
CA SER A 238 20.67 -9.99 1.95
C SER A 238 19.29 -9.87 2.59
N SER A 239 19.16 -10.24 3.86
CA SER A 239 17.93 -10.07 4.65
C SER A 239 17.81 -8.68 5.28
N SER A 240 18.13 -7.62 4.54
CA SER A 240 18.16 -6.22 5.01
C SER A 240 17.41 -5.27 4.07
N LEU A 241 16.87 -4.17 4.60
CA LEU A 241 16.13 -3.17 3.81
C LEU A 241 16.98 -1.96 3.43
N ASP A 242 18.29 -2.11 3.35
CA ASP A 242 19.23 -1.07 2.95
C ASP A 242 19.15 -0.75 1.45
N ARG A 243 19.60 0.46 1.09
CA ARG A 243 19.52 0.98 -0.28
C ARG A 243 20.20 0.06 -1.31
N PRO A 244 21.41 -0.48 -1.08
CA PRO A 244 22.01 -1.46 -1.99
C PRO A 244 21.14 -2.70 -2.22
N ASN A 245 20.57 -3.27 -1.16
CA ASN A 245 19.75 -4.47 -1.29
C ASN A 245 18.44 -4.21 -2.04
N ARG A 246 17.80 -3.05 -1.81
CA ARG A 246 16.64 -2.61 -2.60
C ARG A 246 16.97 -2.45 -4.09
N GLN A 247 18.12 -1.87 -4.41
CA GLN A 247 18.56 -1.75 -5.81
C GLN A 247 18.80 -3.11 -6.47
N ARG A 248 19.36 -4.09 -5.75
CA ARG A 248 19.51 -5.46 -6.24
C ARG A 248 18.15 -6.10 -6.50
N PHE A 249 17.21 -5.98 -5.55
CA PHE A 249 15.87 -6.53 -5.71
C PHE A 249 15.10 -5.91 -6.87
N ARG A 250 15.20 -4.59 -7.09
CA ARG A 250 14.60 -3.92 -8.27
C ARG A 250 15.08 -4.53 -9.57
N LYS A 251 16.38 -4.82 -9.71
CA LYS A 251 16.93 -5.51 -10.90
C LYS A 251 16.35 -6.91 -11.05
N ASN A 252 16.24 -7.66 -9.95
CA ASN A 252 15.65 -9.00 -9.97
C ASN A 252 14.18 -8.95 -10.42
N LEU A 253 13.38 -8.02 -9.89
CA LEU A 253 11.97 -7.89 -10.27
C LEU A 253 11.78 -7.47 -11.73
N LEU A 254 12.61 -6.54 -12.23
CA LEU A 254 12.57 -6.14 -13.64
C LEU A 254 12.87 -7.32 -14.57
N SER A 255 13.88 -8.13 -14.25
CA SER A 255 14.19 -9.35 -15.01
C SER A 255 13.03 -10.35 -14.92
N PHE A 256 12.48 -10.55 -13.72
CA PHE A 256 11.35 -11.43 -13.48
C PHE A 256 10.13 -11.04 -14.34
N MET A 257 9.76 -9.76 -14.36
CA MET A 257 8.64 -9.27 -15.16
C MET A 257 8.89 -9.47 -16.67
N ALA A 258 10.11 -9.21 -17.14
CA ALA A 258 10.47 -9.43 -18.55
C ALA A 258 10.39 -10.92 -18.93
N ASP A 259 10.82 -11.82 -18.04
CA ASP A 259 10.75 -13.26 -18.27
C ASP A 259 9.30 -13.76 -18.28
N VAL A 260 8.52 -13.35 -17.28
CA VAL A 260 7.17 -13.88 -17.00
C VAL A 260 6.11 -13.30 -17.94
N SER A 261 6.20 -12.02 -18.30
CA SER A 261 5.26 -11.38 -19.25
C SER A 261 5.22 -12.12 -20.59
N GLY A 262 6.35 -12.67 -21.04
CA GLY A 262 6.45 -13.39 -22.31
C GLY A 262 5.67 -14.71 -22.39
N PHE A 263 5.14 -15.23 -21.28
CA PHE A 263 4.38 -16.49 -21.29
C PHE A 263 3.20 -16.60 -20.32
N MET A 264 3.05 -15.68 -19.36
CA MET A 264 1.90 -15.66 -18.43
C MET A 264 0.79 -14.69 -18.85
N GLN A 265 1.11 -13.65 -19.63
CA GLN A 265 0.10 -12.67 -20.12
C GLN A 265 -0.65 -13.14 -21.36
N ILE A 266 -0.37 -14.36 -21.85
CA ILE A 266 -1.12 -14.97 -22.96
C ILE A 266 -2.30 -15.74 -22.35
N LYS A 267 -3.46 -15.07 -22.27
CA LYS A 267 -4.76 -15.69 -22.06
C LYS A 267 -5.71 -15.23 -23.16
#